data_AF-A0A1D6J6E5-F1
#
_entry.id   AF-A0A1D6J6E5-F1
#
_cell.length_a   1.000
_cell.length_b   1.000
_cell.length_c   1.000
_cell.angle_alpha   90.00
_cell.angle_beta   90.00
_cell.angle_gamma   90.00
#
_symmetry.space_group_name_H-M   'P 1'
#
loop_
_entity.id
_entity.type
_entity.pdbx_description
1 polymer ?
#
loop_
_entity_poly.entity_id
_entity_poly.type
_entity_poly.pdbx_seq_one_letter_code
_entity_poly.pdbx_strand_id
1 'polypeptide(L)'
;MANYRFPPQEDVIDFVVRTTRRYLKKQPKTLIVVGAYSIGKENVYLAISQALEAHIYTDASRRRILYSFGWPDLSKRLCSCNQSSSLHVLPLGSINHENLKKYLETLNGRFLAVLAFRPTGWTFSEATGKHLDLIKPSSNANVTIYGVPYSEHSSFTELRDFVMFLKPQKIIPTVNVGNATSRDKMQAHFREWLKSP
;
A
#
# COMPACT_ATOMS: atom_id res chain seq x y z
N MET A 1 0.11 -23.94 -9.76
CA MET A 1 -0.67 -22.71 -9.48
C MET A 1 0.19 -21.81 -8.62
N ALA A 2 0.27 -20.52 -8.93
CA ALA A 2 1.03 -19.59 -8.09
C ALA A 2 0.37 -19.51 -6.71
N ASN A 3 1.07 -19.93 -5.67
CA ASN A 3 0.65 -19.70 -4.29
C ASN A 3 0.82 -18.20 -4.03
N TYR A 4 -0.25 -17.42 -4.20
CA TYR A 4 -0.25 -16.00 -3.84
C TYR A 4 -0.07 -15.91 -2.32
N ARG A 5 1.18 -15.75 -1.87
CA ARG A 5 1.56 -15.47 -0.47
C ARG A 5 2.13 -14.07 -0.41
N PHE A 6 1.36 -13.13 0.09
CA PHE A 6 1.89 -11.79 0.36
C PHE A 6 2.83 -11.86 1.57
N PRO A 7 3.87 -11.02 1.62
CA PRO A 7 4.64 -10.86 2.85
C PRO A 7 3.72 -10.28 3.96
N PRO A 8 4.03 -10.53 5.24
CA PRO A 8 3.39 -9.85 6.36
C PRO A 8 3.35 -8.33 6.15
N GLN A 9 2.24 -7.70 6.54
CA GLN A 9 2.08 -6.25 6.41
C GLN A 9 3.19 -5.48 7.16
N GLU A 10 3.61 -6.00 8.32
CA GLU A 10 4.68 -5.44 9.15
C GLU A 10 6.02 -5.39 8.40
N ASP A 11 6.43 -6.48 7.74
CA ASP A 11 7.66 -6.53 6.94
C ASP A 11 7.66 -5.47 5.83
N VAL A 12 6.50 -5.26 5.18
CA VAL A 12 6.33 -4.24 4.14
C VAL A 12 6.42 -2.84 4.72
N ILE A 13 5.82 -2.59 5.88
CA ILE A 13 5.89 -1.31 6.59
C ILE A 13 7.36 -1.02 6.98
N ASP A 14 8.08 -2.00 7.52
CA ASP A 14 9.48 -1.86 7.89
C ASP A 14 10.35 -1.55 6.69
N PHE A 15 10.14 -2.25 5.57
CA PHE A 15 10.82 -1.95 4.31
C PHE A 15 10.58 -0.50 3.85
N VAL A 16 9.32 -0.03 3.90
CA VAL A 16 8.95 1.34 3.51
C VAL A 16 9.62 2.38 4.42
N VAL A 17 9.61 2.18 5.73
CA VAL A 17 10.25 3.08 6.70
C VAL A 17 11.77 3.10 6.53
N ARG A 18 12.42 1.93 6.42
CA ARG A 18 13.87 1.82 6.17
C ARG A 18 14.27 2.51 4.88
N THR A 19 13.51 2.29 3.80
CA THR A 19 13.77 2.91 2.50
C THR A 19 13.63 4.42 2.56
N THR A 20 12.57 4.92 3.22
CA THR A 20 12.36 6.35 3.43
C THR A 20 13.54 7.02 4.14
N ARG A 21 13.98 6.46 5.27
CA ARG A 21 15.14 6.97 6.02
C ARG A 21 16.42 7.00 5.18
N ARG A 22 16.67 5.95 4.40
CA ARG A 22 17.83 5.85 3.51
C ARG A 22 17.84 6.93 2.44
N TYR A 23 16.70 7.24 1.83
CA TYR A 23 16.60 8.30 0.82
C TYR A 23 16.77 9.68 1.45
N LEU A 24 16.12 9.95 2.58
CA LEU A 24 16.25 11.23 3.28
C LEU A 24 17.68 11.48 3.77
N LYS A 25 18.42 10.43 4.16
CA LYS A 25 19.86 10.57 4.49
C LYS A 25 20.72 11.02 3.31
N LYS A 26 20.35 10.63 2.08
CA LYS A 26 21.07 11.02 0.85
C LYS A 26 20.61 12.36 0.30
N GLN A 27 19.31 12.64 0.37
CA GLN A 27 18.69 13.87 -0.10
C GLN A 27 17.63 14.31 0.92
N PRO A 28 17.99 15.17 1.89
CA PRO A 28 17.06 15.62 2.94
C PRO A 28 15.85 16.39 2.40
N LYS A 29 15.97 17.02 1.22
CA LYS A 29 14.88 17.72 0.54
C LYS A 29 14.05 16.78 -0.35
N THR A 30 13.88 15.52 0.03
CA THR A 30 12.99 14.59 -0.68
C THR A 30 11.58 14.63 -0.10
N LEU A 31 10.58 14.83 -0.96
CA LEU A 31 9.18 14.65 -0.63
C LEU A 31 8.85 13.16 -0.57
N ILE A 32 8.20 12.72 0.50
CA ILE A 32 7.67 11.37 0.63
C ILE A 32 6.20 11.36 0.20
N VAL A 33 5.85 10.48 -0.72
CA VAL A 33 4.48 10.33 -1.23
C VAL A 33 4.00 8.90 -1.02
N VAL A 34 2.79 8.73 -0.48
CA VAL A 34 2.13 7.43 -0.43
C VAL A 34 0.85 7.49 -1.25
N GLY A 35 0.74 6.58 -2.23
CA GLY A 35 -0.49 6.38 -2.97
C GLY A 35 -1.49 5.58 -2.16
N ALA A 36 -2.73 6.07 -2.05
CA ALA A 36 -3.81 5.29 -1.45
C ALA A 36 -5.17 5.61 -2.11
N TYR A 37 -6.13 4.72 -1.93
CA TYR A 37 -7.53 4.93 -2.32
C TYR A 37 -8.23 5.83 -1.29
N SER A 38 -9.57 5.87 -1.30
CA SER A 38 -10.34 6.68 -0.34
C SER A 38 -10.19 6.20 1.11
N ILE A 39 -10.07 4.89 1.32
CA ILE A 39 -9.79 4.22 2.60
C ILE A 39 -8.77 3.11 2.35
N GLY A 40 -8.03 2.73 3.39
CA GLY A 40 -7.01 1.69 3.32
C GLY A 40 -5.60 2.26 3.19
N LYS A 41 -4.63 1.44 3.61
CA LYS A 41 -3.19 1.73 3.66
C LYS A 41 -2.77 2.74 4.74
N GLU A 42 -3.65 3.08 5.67
CA GLU A 42 -3.40 4.00 6.79
C GLU A 42 -2.13 3.66 7.54
N ASN A 43 -1.93 2.38 7.86
CA ASN A 43 -0.76 1.89 8.59
C ASN A 43 0.56 2.23 7.87
N VAL A 44 0.58 2.25 6.53
CA VAL A 44 1.81 2.53 5.78
C VAL A 44 2.26 3.97 5.98
N TYR A 45 1.38 4.94 5.74
CA TYR A 45 1.75 6.36 5.89
C TYR A 45 1.77 6.80 7.36
N LEU A 46 1.01 6.15 8.25
CA LEU A 46 1.11 6.39 9.69
C LEU A 46 2.47 5.96 10.24
N ALA A 47 2.98 4.79 9.84
CA ALA A 47 4.30 4.32 10.25
C ALA A 47 5.42 5.25 9.77
N ILE A 48 5.35 5.76 8.54
CA ILE A 48 6.29 6.78 8.05
C ILE A 48 6.18 8.06 8.89
N SER A 49 4.97 8.54 9.15
CA SER A 49 4.72 9.74 9.97
C SER A 49 5.31 9.60 11.37
N GLN A 50 5.15 8.46 12.01
CA GLN A 50 5.73 8.17 13.32
C GLN A 50 7.25 8.11 13.24
N ALA A 51 7.80 7.43 12.24
CA ALA A 51 9.24 7.24 12.08
C ALA A 51 10.02 8.51 11.74
N LEU A 52 9.35 9.51 11.14
CA LEU A 52 9.91 10.80 10.75
C LEU A 52 9.45 11.97 11.64
N GLU A 53 8.55 11.72 12.59
CA GLU A 53 7.87 12.76 13.37
C GLU A 53 7.22 13.85 12.48
N ALA A 54 6.72 13.45 11.30
CA ALA A 54 6.16 14.36 10.31
C ALA A 54 4.63 14.27 10.26
N HIS A 55 3.96 15.41 10.09
CA HIS A 55 2.51 15.42 9.81
C HIS A 55 2.19 14.81 8.44
N ILE A 56 1.00 14.25 8.29
CA ILE A 56 0.51 13.64 7.05
C ILE A 56 -0.38 14.66 6.34
N TYR A 57 0.06 15.16 5.20
CA TYR A 57 -0.79 15.99 4.35
C TYR A 57 -1.69 15.12 3.48
N THR A 58 -2.97 15.46 3.44
CA THR A 58 -3.96 14.91 2.50
C THR A 58 -4.85 16.03 1.94
N ASP A 59 -5.56 15.76 0.85
CA ASP A 59 -6.64 16.66 0.41
C ASP A 59 -7.79 16.71 1.44
N ALA A 60 -8.67 17.71 1.31
CA ALA A 60 -9.76 17.95 2.25
C ALA A 60 -10.81 16.83 2.27
N SER A 61 -11.08 16.20 1.12
CA SER A 61 -12.04 15.10 1.02
C SER A 61 -11.53 13.89 1.79
N ARG A 62 -10.29 13.46 1.52
CA ARG A 62 -9.64 12.36 2.26
C ARG A 62 -9.55 12.67 3.74
N ARG A 63 -9.14 13.87 4.12
CA ARG A 63 -9.00 14.24 5.55
C ARG A 63 -10.32 14.10 6.31
N ARG A 64 -11.45 14.48 5.71
CA ARG A 64 -12.78 14.29 6.30
C ARG A 64 -13.09 12.82 6.54
N ILE A 65 -12.76 11.96 5.58
CA ILE A 65 -12.93 10.50 5.72
C ILE A 65 -12.06 9.98 6.87
N LEU A 66 -10.77 10.34 6.91
CA LEU A 66 -9.86 9.86 7.95
C LEU A 66 -10.28 10.31 9.36
N TYR A 67 -10.82 11.52 9.52
CA TYR A 67 -11.37 11.96 10.81
C TYR A 67 -12.60 11.15 11.24
N SER A 68 -13.41 10.68 10.31
CA SER A 68 -14.59 9.86 10.63
C SER A 68 -14.24 8.48 11.22
N PHE A 69 -12.99 8.04 11.11
CA PHE A 69 -12.54 6.78 11.74
C PHE A 69 -12.49 6.85 13.26
N GLY A 70 -12.49 8.06 13.85
CA GLY A 70 -12.34 8.24 15.29
C GLY A 70 -10.98 7.74 15.82
N TRP A 71 -9.97 7.63 14.95
CA TRP A 71 -8.64 7.13 15.30
C TRP A 71 -7.75 8.27 15.79
N PRO A 72 -7.44 8.37 17.11
CA PRO A 72 -6.78 9.56 17.66
C PRO A 72 -5.34 9.72 17.15
N ASP A 73 -4.60 8.62 17.06
CA ASP A 73 -3.19 8.65 16.63
C ASP A 73 -3.00 9.06 15.18
N LEU A 74 -3.93 8.69 14.31
CA LEU A 74 -3.95 9.14 12.93
C LEU A 74 -4.38 10.61 12.87
N SER A 75 -5.51 10.94 13.51
CA SER A 75 -6.12 12.27 13.46
C SER A 75 -5.17 13.37 13.92
N LYS A 76 -4.42 13.16 15.02
CA LYS A 76 -3.45 14.14 15.54
C LYS A 76 -2.28 14.42 14.59
N ARG A 77 -2.02 13.52 13.65
CA ARG A 77 -0.92 13.62 12.68
C ARG A 77 -1.35 14.21 11.35
N LEU A 78 -2.65 14.29 11.05
CA LEU A 78 -3.13 14.88 9.80
C LEU A 78 -2.88 16.39 9.77
N CYS A 79 -2.57 16.93 8.59
CA CYS A 79 -2.50 18.37 8.38
C CYS A 79 -3.21 18.80 7.09
N SER A 80 -3.57 20.09 7.03
CA SER A 80 -4.25 20.72 5.89
C SER A 80 -3.31 21.48 4.96
N CYS A 81 -2.07 21.74 5.38
CA CYS A 81 -1.12 22.55 4.63
C CYS A 81 -0.04 21.67 3.99
N ASN A 82 -0.07 21.55 2.65
CA ASN A 82 0.95 20.82 1.89
C ASN A 82 2.35 21.41 2.06
N GLN A 83 2.45 22.71 2.33
CA GLN A 83 3.71 23.40 2.62
C GLN A 83 4.22 23.17 4.04
N SER A 84 3.51 22.46 4.92
CA SER A 84 3.98 22.20 6.29
C SER A 84 4.55 20.80 6.49
N SER A 85 4.30 19.89 5.54
CA SER A 85 4.62 18.47 5.68
C SER A 85 5.54 17.97 4.55
N SER A 86 6.42 17.02 4.90
CA SER A 86 7.26 16.24 3.97
C SER A 86 6.66 14.89 3.57
N LEU A 87 5.46 14.56 4.08
CA LEU A 87 4.76 13.30 3.82
C LEU A 87 3.35 13.58 3.30
N HIS A 88 3.12 13.29 2.03
CA HIS A 88 1.86 13.57 1.35
C HIS A 88 1.18 12.27 0.91
N VAL A 89 -0.13 12.19 1.11
CA VAL A 89 -0.95 11.07 0.61
C VAL A 89 -1.75 11.56 -0.58
N LEU A 90 -1.53 10.90 -1.73
CA LEU A 90 -2.17 11.26 -3.00
C LEU A 90 -3.02 10.08 -3.52
N PRO A 91 -4.00 10.34 -4.41
CA PRO A 91 -4.74 9.28 -5.08
C PRO A 91 -3.79 8.29 -5.77
N LEU A 92 -4.02 6.99 -5.58
CA LEU A 92 -3.12 5.97 -6.15
C LEU A 92 -2.97 6.08 -7.69
N GLY A 93 -4.02 6.52 -8.39
CA GLY A 93 -3.99 6.76 -9.83
C GLY A 93 -3.03 7.87 -10.27
N SER A 94 -2.71 8.82 -9.39
CA SER A 94 -1.79 9.93 -9.70
C SER A 94 -0.31 9.60 -9.45
N ILE A 95 0.01 8.41 -8.94
CA ILE A 95 1.39 8.02 -8.60
C ILE A 95 2.14 7.51 -9.84
N ASN A 96 2.42 8.41 -10.78
CA ASN A 96 3.28 8.14 -11.94
C ASN A 96 4.28 9.29 -12.11
N HIS A 97 5.34 9.08 -12.90
CA HIS A 97 6.44 10.04 -12.99
C HIS A 97 6.00 11.42 -13.47
N GLU A 98 5.11 11.49 -14.47
CA GLU A 98 4.63 12.76 -15.02
C GLU A 98 3.84 13.57 -13.99
N ASN A 99 2.87 12.93 -13.35
CA ASN A 99 2.02 13.59 -12.36
C ASN A 99 2.78 13.99 -11.10
N LEU A 100 3.71 13.14 -10.63
CA LEU A 100 4.53 13.47 -9.46
C LEU A 100 5.52 14.59 -9.74
N LYS A 101 6.06 14.67 -10.98
CA LYS A 101 6.90 15.79 -11.39
C LYS A 101 6.12 17.10 -11.40
N LYS A 102 4.94 17.11 -12.03
CA LYS A 102 4.03 18.28 -12.01
C LYS A 102 3.65 18.66 -10.59
N TYR A 103 3.36 17.68 -9.73
CA TYR A 103 3.04 17.93 -8.34
C TYR A 103 4.20 18.57 -7.58
N LEU A 104 5.42 18.08 -7.79
CA LEU A 104 6.63 18.63 -7.19
C LEU A 104 6.85 20.10 -7.57
N GLU A 105 6.58 20.47 -8.83
CA GLU A 105 6.69 21.85 -9.33
C GLU A 105 5.75 22.81 -8.59
N THR A 106 4.56 22.35 -8.16
CA THR A 106 3.62 23.16 -7.36
C THR A 106 4.10 23.47 -5.94
N LEU A 107 5.17 22.81 -5.48
CA LEU A 107 5.71 22.97 -4.13
C LEU A 107 6.85 24.00 -4.06
N ASN A 108 6.96 24.89 -5.06
CA ASN A 108 7.83 26.07 -5.08
C ASN A 108 9.29 25.78 -4.72
N GLY A 109 9.84 24.65 -5.19
CA GLY A 109 11.24 24.28 -4.97
C GLY A 109 11.59 23.87 -3.53
N ARG A 110 10.60 23.70 -2.64
CA ARG A 110 10.80 23.20 -1.26
C ARG A 110 11.47 21.82 -1.26
N PHE A 111 11.10 20.98 -2.21
CA PHE A 111 11.62 19.64 -2.38
C PHE A 111 12.36 19.53 -3.71
N LEU A 112 13.46 18.78 -3.71
CA LEU A 112 14.32 18.56 -4.89
C LEU A 112 14.05 17.23 -5.57
N ALA A 113 13.45 16.27 -4.84
CA ALA A 113 13.15 14.94 -5.32
C ALA A 113 11.87 14.38 -4.68
N VAL A 114 11.31 13.34 -5.29
CA VAL A 114 10.16 12.59 -4.78
C VAL A 114 10.55 11.13 -4.60
N LEU A 115 10.24 10.59 -3.42
CA LEU A 115 10.15 9.16 -3.17
C LEU A 115 8.69 8.79 -2.97
N ALA A 116 8.13 8.02 -3.89
CA ALA A 116 6.75 7.58 -3.83
C ALA A 116 6.62 6.08 -3.59
N PHE A 117 5.61 5.70 -2.82
CA PHE A 117 5.21 4.31 -2.61
C PHE A 117 3.82 4.07 -3.20
N ARG A 118 3.68 2.98 -3.95
CA ARG A 118 2.41 2.40 -4.42
C ARG A 118 2.17 1.11 -3.66
N PRO A 119 1.42 1.12 -2.54
CA PRO A 119 1.11 -0.07 -1.76
C PRO A 119 0.00 -0.85 -2.47
N THR A 120 0.38 -1.82 -3.31
CA THR A 120 -0.57 -2.63 -4.08
C THR A 120 -0.16 -4.10 -4.05
N GLY A 121 -1.13 -4.99 -3.84
CA GLY A 121 -0.88 -6.45 -3.85
C GLY A 121 -0.44 -7.00 -5.22
N TRP A 122 -0.73 -6.28 -6.31
CA TRP A 122 -0.47 -6.72 -7.69
C TRP A 122 0.98 -6.55 -8.15
N THR A 123 1.82 -5.82 -7.41
CA THR A 123 3.26 -5.70 -7.74
C THR A 123 4.07 -6.91 -7.28
N PHE A 124 3.39 -7.93 -6.75
CA PHE A 124 4.00 -9.13 -6.21
C PHE A 124 4.45 -10.09 -7.31
N SER A 125 5.75 -10.39 -7.32
CA SER A 125 6.27 -11.67 -7.84
C SER A 125 6.66 -12.56 -6.65
N GLU A 126 6.60 -13.88 -6.80
CA GLU A 126 6.93 -14.82 -5.72
C GLU A 126 8.37 -14.62 -5.19
N ALA A 127 9.30 -14.19 -6.06
CA ALA A 127 10.66 -13.81 -5.69
C ALA A 127 10.71 -12.53 -4.84
N THR A 128 9.88 -11.53 -5.17
CA THR A 128 9.75 -10.27 -4.42
C THR A 128 9.16 -10.48 -3.02
N GLY A 129 8.29 -11.47 -2.86
CA GLY A 129 7.66 -11.81 -1.59
C GLY A 129 8.60 -12.28 -0.49
N LYS A 130 9.66 -12.99 -0.86
CA LYS A 130 10.65 -13.53 0.07
C LYS A 130 11.76 -12.53 0.40
N HIS A 131 12.00 -11.57 -0.48
CA HIS A 131 13.07 -10.59 -0.33
C HIS A 131 12.60 -9.21 -0.81
N LEU A 132 12.00 -8.43 0.11
CA LEU A 132 11.56 -7.06 -0.16
C LEU A 132 12.70 -6.15 -0.64
N ASP A 133 13.93 -6.41 -0.22
CA ASP A 133 15.11 -5.64 -0.66
C ASP A 133 15.44 -5.81 -2.16
N LEU A 134 14.86 -6.81 -2.84
CA LEU A 134 14.98 -6.99 -4.29
C LEU A 134 13.98 -6.14 -5.09
N ILE A 135 13.06 -5.43 -4.43
CA ILE A 135 12.13 -4.52 -5.12
C ILE A 135 12.92 -3.43 -5.83
N LYS A 136 12.88 -3.45 -7.16
CA LYS A 136 13.49 -2.41 -7.99
C LYS A 136 12.50 -1.25 -8.15
N PRO A 137 12.87 -0.03 -7.74
CA PRO A 137 12.03 1.13 -8.02
C PRO A 137 12.06 1.50 -9.50
N SER A 138 10.99 2.11 -9.98
CA SER A 138 11.01 2.82 -11.24
C SER A 138 11.45 4.26 -10.99
N SER A 139 12.59 4.64 -11.57
CA SER A 139 13.19 5.96 -11.36
C SER A 139 13.26 6.73 -12.67
N ASN A 140 12.85 7.99 -12.64
CA ASN A 140 13.01 8.94 -13.74
C ASN A 140 13.41 10.30 -13.16
N ALA A 141 14.59 10.79 -13.53
CA ALA A 141 15.19 12.02 -13.01
C ALA A 141 15.14 12.08 -11.46
N ASN A 142 14.38 13.03 -10.92
CA ASN A 142 14.24 13.25 -9.48
C ASN A 142 13.00 12.57 -8.85
N VAL A 143 12.32 11.68 -9.58
CA VAL A 143 11.17 10.92 -9.09
C VAL A 143 11.51 9.43 -9.04
N THR A 144 11.37 8.84 -7.85
CA THR A 144 11.54 7.41 -7.59
C THR A 144 10.23 6.83 -7.09
N ILE A 145 9.77 5.72 -7.69
CA ILE A 145 8.51 5.07 -7.32
C ILE A 145 8.75 3.60 -6.98
N TYR A 146 8.40 3.18 -5.77
CA TYR A 146 8.37 1.78 -5.34
C TYR A 146 6.93 1.25 -5.41
N GLY A 147 6.74 0.11 -6.09
CA GLY A 147 5.55 -0.72 -5.85
C GLY A 147 5.84 -1.68 -4.70
N VAL A 148 5.04 -1.62 -3.63
CA VAL A 148 5.24 -2.43 -2.42
C VAL A 148 4.06 -3.37 -2.20
N PRO A 149 4.29 -4.66 -1.89
CA PRO A 149 3.24 -5.67 -1.84
C PRO A 149 2.42 -5.63 -0.54
N TYR A 150 1.80 -4.48 -0.25
CA TYR A 150 0.91 -4.30 0.91
C TYR A 150 -0.53 -4.70 0.55
N SER A 151 -0.92 -5.93 0.88
CA SER A 151 -2.28 -6.44 0.65
C SER A 151 -3.20 -6.17 1.84
N GLU A 152 -4.46 -5.82 1.54
CA GLU A 152 -5.58 -5.81 2.51
C GLU A 152 -6.62 -6.88 2.17
N HIS A 153 -6.28 -7.76 1.23
CA HIS A 153 -7.04 -8.96 0.90
C HIS A 153 -6.24 -10.18 1.33
N SER A 154 -6.96 -11.23 1.73
CA SER A 154 -6.36 -12.50 2.11
C SER A 154 -5.50 -13.07 0.98
N SER A 155 -4.34 -13.59 1.34
CA SER A 155 -3.56 -14.47 0.50
C SER A 155 -4.32 -15.77 0.23
N PHE A 156 -3.89 -16.56 -0.77
CA PHE A 156 -4.56 -17.84 -1.08
C PHE A 156 -4.51 -18.78 0.13
N THR A 157 -3.36 -18.84 0.80
CA THR A 157 -3.17 -19.68 1.99
C THR A 157 -3.97 -19.18 3.18
N GLU A 158 -4.01 -17.87 3.43
CA GLU A 158 -4.85 -17.30 4.51
C GLU A 158 -6.32 -17.63 4.30
N LEU A 159 -6.83 -17.47 3.08
CA LEU A 159 -8.23 -17.78 2.78
C LEU A 159 -8.52 -19.27 2.93
N ARG A 160 -7.64 -20.14 2.41
CA ARG A 160 -7.75 -21.59 2.57
C ARG A 160 -7.81 -21.97 4.04
N ASP A 161 -6.84 -21.50 4.82
CA ASP A 161 -6.68 -21.87 6.23
C ASP A 161 -7.89 -21.37 7.04
N PHE A 162 -8.39 -20.17 6.75
CA PHE A 162 -9.64 -19.65 7.33
C PHE A 162 -10.86 -20.51 6.99
N VAL A 163 -11.02 -20.93 5.73
CA VAL A 163 -12.13 -21.80 5.30
C VAL A 163 -12.04 -23.18 5.96
N MET A 164 -10.85 -23.76 6.03
CA MET A 164 -10.61 -25.06 6.68
C MET A 164 -10.85 -25.00 8.19
N PHE A 165 -10.55 -23.86 8.82
CA PHE A 165 -10.86 -23.62 10.23
C PHE A 165 -12.36 -23.47 10.47
N LEU A 166 -13.05 -22.63 9.69
CA LEU A 166 -14.48 -22.32 9.88
C LEU A 166 -15.42 -23.46 9.47
N LYS A 167 -15.02 -24.27 8.48
CA LYS A 167 -15.80 -25.38 7.90
C LYS A 167 -17.26 -25.01 7.54
N PRO A 168 -17.49 -23.96 6.74
CA PRO A 168 -18.84 -23.55 6.37
C PRO A 168 -19.56 -24.61 5.53
N GLN A 169 -20.87 -24.75 5.72
CA GLN A 169 -21.71 -25.65 4.91
C GLN A 169 -21.79 -25.24 3.43
N LYS A 170 -21.67 -23.93 3.15
CA LYS A 170 -21.78 -23.36 1.80
C LYS A 170 -20.88 -22.14 1.67
N ILE A 171 -20.20 -22.03 0.53
CA ILE A 171 -19.38 -20.88 0.16
C ILE A 171 -19.94 -20.23 -1.09
N ILE A 172 -20.19 -18.91 -1.03
CA ILE A 172 -20.70 -18.10 -2.14
C ILE A 172 -19.65 -17.03 -2.45
N PRO A 173 -18.91 -17.14 -3.58
CA PRO A 173 -17.92 -16.13 -3.94
C PRO A 173 -18.61 -14.82 -4.35
N THR A 174 -18.04 -13.69 -3.96
CA THR A 174 -18.53 -12.34 -4.32
C THR A 174 -17.59 -11.61 -5.29
N VAL A 175 -16.38 -12.10 -5.49
CA VAL A 175 -15.33 -11.52 -6.36
C VAL A 175 -14.93 -12.53 -7.43
N ASN A 176 -14.51 -12.06 -8.61
CA ASN A 176 -14.13 -12.89 -9.77
C ASN A 176 -15.27 -13.80 -10.30
N VAL A 177 -16.52 -13.40 -10.11
CA VAL A 177 -17.70 -14.19 -10.46
C VAL A 177 -18.21 -13.98 -11.89
N GLY A 178 -17.69 -12.98 -12.63
CA GLY A 178 -18.16 -12.63 -13.97
C GLY A 178 -17.87 -13.67 -15.07
N ASN A 179 -16.96 -14.61 -14.82
CA ASN A 179 -16.56 -15.65 -15.77
C ASN A 179 -16.85 -17.06 -15.21
N ALA A 180 -17.55 -17.90 -15.98
CA ALA A 180 -17.84 -19.29 -15.62
C ALA A 180 -16.59 -20.08 -15.26
N THR A 181 -15.53 -19.96 -16.06
CA THR A 181 -14.26 -20.65 -15.83
C THR A 181 -13.62 -20.24 -14.50
N SER A 182 -13.72 -18.97 -14.11
CA SER A 182 -13.22 -18.50 -12.81
C SER A 182 -14.05 -19.06 -11.66
N ARG A 183 -15.38 -19.12 -11.81
CA ARG A 183 -16.27 -19.73 -10.81
C ARG A 183 -15.96 -21.21 -10.62
N ASP A 184 -15.79 -21.96 -11.70
CA ASP A 184 -15.50 -23.40 -11.64
C ASP A 184 -14.17 -23.68 -10.95
N LYS A 185 -13.14 -22.86 -11.22
CA LYS A 185 -11.84 -22.93 -10.52
C LYS A 185 -11.99 -22.66 -9.02
N MET A 186 -12.72 -21.62 -8.61
CA MET A 186 -12.96 -21.35 -7.18
C MET A 186 -13.73 -22.49 -6.50
N GLN A 187 -14.77 -23.02 -7.15
CA GLN A 187 -15.54 -24.15 -6.63
C GLN A 187 -14.72 -25.43 -6.50
N ALA A 188 -13.76 -25.66 -7.40
CA ALA A 188 -12.82 -26.77 -7.28
C ALA A 188 -11.97 -26.64 -6.00
N HIS A 189 -11.41 -25.46 -5.72
CA HIS A 189 -10.67 -25.20 -4.48
C HIS A 189 -11.52 -25.36 -3.23
N PHE A 190 -12.74 -24.82 -3.20
CA PHE A 190 -13.62 -24.95 -2.03
C PHE A 190 -13.94 -26.41 -1.72
N ARG A 191 -14.21 -27.23 -2.75
CA ARG A 191 -14.42 -28.68 -2.58
C ARG A 191 -13.18 -29.38 -2.06
N GLU A 192 -11.99 -28.99 -2.52
CA GLU A 192 -10.72 -29.54 -2.05
C GLU A 192 -10.48 -29.21 -0.57
N TRP A 193 -10.66 -27.95 -0.18
CA TRP A 193 -10.40 -27.48 1.19
C TRP A 193 -11.36 -28.11 2.20
N LEU A 194 -12.64 -28.25 1.85
CA LEU A 194 -13.66 -28.82 2.74
C LEU A 194 -13.63 -30.36 2.81
N LYS A 195 -12.91 -31.03 1.90
CA LYS A 195 -12.66 -32.49 1.97
C LYS A 195 -11.54 -32.85 2.94
N SER A 196 -10.66 -31.89 3.26
CA SER A 196 -9.52 -32.14 4.12
C SER A 196 -9.99 -32.22 5.59
N PRO A 197 -9.58 -33.26 6.35
CA PRO A 197 -10.07 -33.51 7.71
C PRO A 197 -9.79 -32.35 8.68
#